data_AF-A0A7J4FKW2-F1
#
_entry.id   AF-A0A7J4FKW2-F1
#
_cell.length_a   1.000
_cell.length_b   1.000
_cell.length_c   1.000
_cell.angle_alpha   90.00
_cell.angle_beta   90.00
_cell.angle_gamma   90.00
#
_symmetry.space_group_name_H-M   'P 1'
#
loop_
_entity.id
_entity.type
_entity.pdbx_description
1 polymer ?
#
loop_
_entity_poly.entity_id
_entity_poly.type
_entity_poly.pdbx_seq_one_letter_code
_entity_poly.pdbx_strand_id
1 'polypeptide(L)' 'MSAPFEAEFVENFLIIWDPQNGSELFKLGFYGKPLGIPKPKSPKFDAPLVLDLMEGLYLVEKGLIKVVEAP' A
#
# COMPACT_ATOMS: atom_id res chain seq x y z
N MET A 1 -17.38 8.43 -1.65
CA MET A 1 -15.98 8.02 -1.37
C MET A 1 -15.87 6.56 -1.75
N SER A 2 -14.85 6.16 -2.52
CA SER A 2 -14.54 4.73 -2.68
C SER A 2 -14.14 4.13 -1.34
N ALA A 3 -14.34 2.82 -1.19
CA ALA A 3 -13.85 2.10 -0.01
C ALA A 3 -12.32 2.27 0.12
N PRO A 4 -11.78 2.38 1.35
CA PRO A 4 -10.34 2.47 1.57
C PRO A 4 -9.65 1.15 1.19
N PHE A 5 -8.38 1.22 0.77
CA PHE A 5 -7.59 0.02 0.51
C PHE A 5 -7.26 -0.70 1.82
N GLU A 6 -7.27 -2.03 1.79
CA GLU A 6 -6.90 -2.84 2.96
C GLU A 6 -5.38 -3.02 3.02
N ALA A 7 -4.79 -2.75 4.18
CA ALA A 7 -3.37 -2.92 4.44
C ALA A 7 -3.17 -3.75 5.71
N GLU A 8 -2.49 -4.89 5.59
CA GLU A 8 -2.19 -5.75 6.73
C GLU A 8 -0.95 -5.25 7.47
N PHE A 9 -1.03 -5.14 8.80
CA PHE A 9 0.10 -4.84 9.66
C PHE A 9 0.96 -6.10 9.86
N VAL A 10 2.20 -6.06 9.36
CA VAL A 10 3.16 -7.16 9.45
C VAL A 10 4.49 -6.60 9.98
N GLU A 11 4.81 -6.94 11.23
CA GLU A 11 5.97 -6.44 11.98
C GLU A 11 6.06 -4.90 12.00
N ASN A 12 6.83 -4.30 11.08
CA ASN A 12 7.08 -2.86 10.99
C ASN A 12 6.57 -2.26 9.67
N PHE A 13 5.76 -3.01 8.92
CA PHE A 13 5.27 -2.62 7.60
C PHE A 13 3.76 -2.76 7.51
N LEU A 14 3.18 -2.03 6.57
CA LEU A 14 1.82 -2.27 6.10
C LEU A 14 1.87 -2.82 4.69
N ILE A 15 1.18 -3.92 4.45
CA ILE A 15 1.21 -4.63 3.17
C ILE A 15 -0.17 -4.58 2.52
N ILE A 16 -0.23 -4.04 1.30
CA ILE A 16 -1.39 -4.18 0.41
C ILE A 16 -1.12 -5.38 -0.49
N TRP A 17 -1.76 -6.49 -0.18
CA TRP A 17 -1.55 -7.77 -0.86
C TRP A 17 -2.06 -7.80 -2.29
N ASP A 18 -3.23 -7.19 -2.54
CA ASP A 18 -3.80 -7.12 -3.88
C ASP A 18 -2.98 -6.16 -4.77
N PRO A 19 -2.32 -6.66 -5.84
CA PRO A 19 -1.45 -5.82 -6.67
C PRO A 19 -2.19 -4.72 -7.43
N GLN A 20 -3.49 -4.87 -7.68
CA GLN A 20 -4.29 -3.85 -8.35
C GLN A 20 -4.51 -2.66 -7.41
N ASN A 21 -4.92 -2.93 -6.17
CA ASN A 21 -5.04 -1.94 -5.10
C ASN A 21 -3.70 -1.27 -4.80
N GLY A 22 -2.62 -2.04 -4.71
CA GLY A 22 -1.27 -1.50 -4.56
C GLY A 22 -0.88 -0.57 -5.71
N SER A 23 -1.14 -0.99 -6.96
CA SER A 23 -0.88 -0.16 -8.15
C SER A 23 -1.70 1.13 -8.16
N GLU A 24 -2.99 1.07 -7.77
CA GLU A 24 -3.84 2.26 -7.68
C GLU A 24 -3.37 3.23 -6.59
N LEU A 25 -3.03 2.73 -5.39
CA LEU A 25 -2.49 3.58 -4.34
C LEU A 25 -1.15 4.22 -4.74
N PHE A 26 -0.26 3.45 -5.37
CA PHE A 26 1.02 3.95 -5.87
C PHE A 26 0.83 5.07 -6.91
N LYS A 27 -0.19 4.99 -7.79
CA LYS A 27 -0.51 6.04 -8.77
C LYS A 27 -0.93 7.37 -8.13
N LEU A 28 -1.50 7.35 -6.93
CA LEU A 28 -2.01 8.56 -6.28
C LEU A 28 -0.91 9.49 -5.77
N GLY A 29 0.28 8.95 -5.48
CA GLY A 29 1.36 9.76 -4.90
C GLY A 29 2.71 9.07 -4.73
N PHE A 30 2.92 7.93 -5.40
CA PHE A 30 4.12 7.09 -5.27
C PHE A 30 4.37 6.56 -3.85
N TYR A 31 3.28 6.30 -3.10
CA TYR A 31 3.34 5.72 -1.77
C TYR A 31 3.86 4.28 -1.81
N GLY A 32 4.80 3.95 -0.92
CA GLY A 32 5.31 2.61 -0.75
C GLY A 32 6.19 2.12 -1.89
N LYS A 33 6.54 0.84 -1.81
CA LYS A 33 7.43 0.16 -2.76
C LYS A 33 6.86 -1.21 -3.10
N PRO A 34 6.73 -1.55 -4.39
CA PRO A 34 6.32 -2.89 -4.77
C PRO A 34 7.41 -3.89 -4.37
N LEU A 35 7.01 -4.98 -3.73
CA LEU A 35 7.93 -5.98 -3.21
C LEU A 35 8.77 -6.59 -4.33
N GLY A 36 10.10 -6.55 -4.20
CA GLY A 36 11.03 -7.10 -5.18
C GLY A 36 11.22 -6.27 -6.46
N ILE A 37 10.57 -5.10 -6.61
CA ILE A 37 10.70 -4.22 -7.77
C ILE A 37 11.38 -2.91 -7.36
N PRO A 38 12.73 -2.83 -7.42
CA PRO A 38 13.48 -1.68 -6.90
C PRO A 38 13.24 -0.36 -7.67
N LYS A 39 12.75 -0.43 -8.92
CA LYS A 39 12.43 0.73 -9.76
C LYS A 39 11.28 0.39 -10.71
N PRO A 40 10.01 0.58 -10.31
CA PRO A 40 8.88 0.34 -11.20
C PRO A 40 8.97 1.28 -12.42
N LYS A 41 9.01 0.71 -13.63
CA LYS A 41 9.00 1.46 -14.90
C LYS A 41 7.62 2.06 -15.21
N SER A 42 6.60 1.54 -14.55
CA SER A 42 5.19 1.90 -14.70
C SER A 42 4.54 1.84 -13.32
N PRO A 43 3.52 2.67 -13.05
CA PRO A 43 2.70 2.57 -11.83
C PRO A 43 1.86 1.29 -11.73
N LYS A 44 1.86 0.45 -12.78
CA LYS A 44 1.18 -0.84 -12.80
C LYS A 44 2.19 -1.97 -12.59
N PHE A 45 2.00 -2.77 -11.56
CA PHE A 45 2.85 -3.88 -11.19
C PHE A 45 2.02 -5.06 -10.65
N ASP A 46 2.61 -6.24 -10.63
CA ASP A 46 1.99 -7.50 -10.18
C ASP A 46 2.74 -8.04 -8.95
N ALA A 47 2.80 -7.20 -7.91
CA ALA A 47 3.44 -7.50 -6.64
C ALA A 47 2.73 -6.74 -5.51
N PRO A 48 2.75 -7.25 -4.26
CA PRO A 48 2.27 -6.52 -3.10
C PRO A 48 2.97 -5.17 -2.96
N LEU A 49 2.24 -4.17 -2.46
CA LEU A 49 2.80 -2.87 -2.12
C LEU A 49 3.13 -2.84 -0.63
N VAL A 50 4.38 -2.49 -0.32
CA VAL A 50 4.87 -2.34 1.06
C VAL A 50 4.95 -0.86 1.40
N LEU A 51 4.30 -0.46 2.49
CA LEU A 51 4.35 0.88 3.06
C LEU A 51 5.17 0.83 4.36
N ASP A 52 5.94 1.88 4.61
CA ASP A 52 6.47 2.10 5.96
C ASP A 52 5.37 2.68 6.89
N LEU A 53 5.65 2.72 8.20
CA LEU A 53 4.67 3.20 9.19
C LEU A 53 4.35 4.70 9.05
N MET A 54 5.28 5.51 8.55
CA MET A 54 5.06 6.95 8.38
C MET A 54 4.11 7.21 7.21
N GLU A 55 4.34 6.53 6.08
CA GLU A 55 3.41 6.53 4.95
C GLU A 55 2.05 5.97 5.36
N GLY A 56 2.05 4.85 6.10
CA GLY A 56 0.85 4.23 6.65
C GLY A 56 -0.01 5.17 7.48
N LEU A 57 0.60 5.82 8.47
CA LEU A 57 -0.08 6.80 9.32
C LEU A 57 -0.72 7.92 8.48
N TYR A 58 0.04 8.51 7.56
CA TYR A 58 -0.45 9.56 6.69
C TYR A 58 -1.67 9.11 5.87
N LEU A 59 -1.62 7.91 5.30
CA LEU A 59 -2.69 7.38 4.46
C LEU A 59 -3.95 7.01 5.26
N VAL A 60 -3.79 6.58 6.51
CA VAL A 60 -4.90 6.38 7.46
C VAL A 60 -5.56 7.71 7.80
N GLU A 61 -4.79 8.75 8.11
CA GLU A 61 -5.32 10.10 8.37
C GLU A 61 -6.08 10.69 7.17
N LYS A 62 -5.66 10.32 5.95
CA LYS A 62 -6.36 10.68 4.71
C LYS A 62 -7.57 9.80 4.40
N GLY A 63 -7.82 8.74 5.16
CA GLY A 63 -8.89 7.77 4.92
C GLY A 63 -8.70 6.96 3.63
N LEU A 64 -7.45 6.86 3.12
CA LEU A 64 -7.14 6.14 1.89
C LEU A 64 -6.90 4.64 2.14
N ILE A 65 -6.40 4.28 3.32
CA ILE A 65 -6.19 2.89 3.72
C ILE A 65 -6.90 2.59 5.03
N LYS A 66 -7.21 1.30 5.24
CA LYS A 66 -7.64 0.72 6.50
C LYS A 66 -6.62 -0.34 6.91
N VAL A 67 -6.12 -0.22 8.14
CA VAL A 67 -5.19 -1.21 8.69
C VAL A 67 -5.98 -2.37 9.29
N VAL A 68 -5.53 -3.59 8.99
CA VAL A 68 -6.03 -4.84 9.57
C VAL A 68 -4.86 -5.65 10.15
N GLU A 69 -5.16 -6.54 11.07
CA GLU A 69 -4.23 -7.53 11.60
C GLU A 69 -4.84 -8.91 11.31
N ALA A 70 -4.05 -9.81 10.73
CA ALA A 70 -4.53 -11.17 10.48
C ALA A 70 -4.82 -11.90 11.82
N PRO A 71 -5.76 -12.86 11.84
CA PRO A 71 -6.12 -13.61 13.06
C PRO A 71 -4.97 -14.42 13.68
#